data_AF-A0A960JWU9-F1
#
_entry.id   AF-A0A960JWU9-F1
#
_cell.length_a   1.000
_cell.length_b   1.000
_cell.length_c   1.000
_cell.angle_alpha   90.00
_cell.angle_beta   90.00
_cell.angle_gamma   90.00
#
_symmetry.space_group_name_H-M   'P 1'
#
loop_
_entity.id
_entity.type
_entity.pdbx_description
1 polymer ?
#
loop_
_entity_poly.entity_id
_entity_poly.type
_entity_poly.pdbx_seq_one_letter_code
_entity_poly.pdbx_strand_id
1 'polypeptide(L)'
;DWLAQVFQVAVVAYAAEENEPLVDAIGKMQEDGAPKRLAEVLTTIFQTTDVIEEDGTHTEGDTPRLRQSLQASLQRKDVVDTLAALATETLTASFDATWNDWLLAVHVHTLGAAVLEAIQQTCPQVSTEDLVVDADPGPLEDGSLRGETELWISEANPGGNGQIDQVVDAIATDGALFFRRIETALGQSEFEIVDAQLRTFVRSIGSLDRDVELVSITQSIRQADSSRQAKEGLERLRRQLVQRNQVVFHGFLVALSSRMLRPNTPEDLDALMVSLLEKWEGLELRLGVEVDARVVCALFSRHEQLDEVFLTAGFELPEGDRKTWRFNVLHGLVWARGHALRHHALPLPLRYQSTPAVTERLLLQGWLSPPEMPISAESSDWLEQLHDRLVRMGRASVHVPDNSKLSNVMGPLVTKPVQLEYMNVYPKLGSVNRVGGGVSLQVELEATV
;
A
#
# COMPACT_ATOMS: atom_id res chain seq x y z
N ASP A 1 0.16 21.85 2.46
CA ASP A 1 0.43 20.61 1.70
C ASP A 1 1.14 20.86 0.38
N TRP A 2 0.53 21.55 -0.58
CA TRP A 2 1.14 21.73 -1.92
C TRP A 2 2.56 22.33 -1.93
N LEU A 3 2.84 23.35 -1.10
CA LEU A 3 4.19 23.92 -0.99
C LEU A 3 5.23 22.90 -0.52
N ALA A 4 4.88 22.10 0.48
CA ALA A 4 5.75 21.05 1.02
C ALA A 4 5.99 19.96 -0.04
N GLN A 5 4.95 19.54 -0.77
CA GLN A 5 5.09 18.56 -1.86
C GLN A 5 6.02 19.06 -2.98
N VAL A 6 5.84 20.30 -3.45
CA VAL A 6 6.71 20.87 -4.51
C VAL A 6 8.14 20.96 -4.02
N PHE A 7 8.35 21.40 -2.77
CA PHE A 7 9.67 21.49 -2.17
C PHE A 7 10.33 20.11 -2.03
N GLN A 8 9.60 19.13 -1.50
CA GLN A 8 10.08 17.74 -1.36
C GLN A 8 10.46 17.16 -2.73
N VAL A 9 9.64 17.34 -3.76
CA VAL A 9 9.98 16.86 -5.11
C VAL A 9 11.24 17.54 -5.63
N ALA A 10 11.40 18.84 -5.43
CA ALA A 10 12.59 19.56 -5.86
C ALA A 10 13.86 19.10 -5.14
N VAL A 11 13.78 18.89 -3.82
CA VAL A 11 14.89 18.38 -3.00
C VAL A 11 15.28 16.96 -3.42
N VAL A 12 14.30 16.05 -3.52
CA VAL A 12 14.58 14.65 -3.92
C VAL A 12 15.11 14.61 -5.35
N ALA A 13 14.56 15.43 -6.25
CA ALA A 13 15.05 15.50 -7.62
C ALA A 13 16.50 15.98 -7.69
N TYR A 14 16.83 17.05 -6.95
CA TYR A 14 18.19 17.55 -6.82
C TYR A 14 19.13 16.48 -6.27
N ALA A 15 18.75 15.84 -5.16
CA ALA A 15 19.54 14.79 -4.51
C ALA A 15 19.77 13.59 -5.45
N ALA A 16 18.82 13.27 -6.33
CA ALA A 16 18.96 12.22 -7.33
C ALA A 16 19.91 12.62 -8.47
N GLU A 17 19.80 13.86 -8.97
CA GLU A 17 20.61 14.38 -10.08
C GLU A 17 22.09 14.52 -9.71
N GLU A 18 22.38 15.13 -8.56
CA GLU A 18 23.75 15.41 -8.13
C GLU A 18 24.37 14.26 -7.32
N ASN A 19 23.61 13.20 -7.06
CA ASN A 19 24.00 12.07 -6.21
C ASN A 19 24.48 12.51 -4.80
N GLU A 20 23.82 13.54 -4.26
CA GLU A 20 24.11 14.14 -2.95
C GLU A 20 23.11 13.65 -1.88
N PRO A 21 23.47 13.72 -0.57
CA PRO A 21 22.54 13.43 0.51
C PRO A 21 21.43 14.49 0.61
N LEU A 22 20.30 14.15 1.24
CA LEU A 22 19.15 15.06 1.39
C LEU A 22 19.51 16.38 2.06
N VAL A 23 20.39 16.35 3.08
CA VAL A 23 20.81 17.55 3.83
C VAL A 23 21.42 18.60 2.89
N ASP A 24 22.32 18.17 1.99
CA ASP A 24 23.01 19.06 1.06
C ASP A 24 22.02 19.58 0.00
N ALA A 25 21.14 18.72 -0.49
CA ALA A 25 20.07 19.10 -1.42
C ALA A 25 19.08 20.13 -0.83
N ILE A 26 18.76 20.03 0.46
CA ILE A 26 17.93 21.02 1.18
C ILE A 26 18.66 22.36 1.26
N GLY A 27 19.94 22.37 1.65
CA GLY A 27 20.75 23.60 1.70
C GLY A 27 20.82 24.30 0.35
N LYS A 28 20.88 23.52 -0.74
CA LYS A 28 20.85 24.03 -2.11
C LYS A 28 19.55 24.72 -2.49
N MET A 29 18.43 24.35 -1.87
CA MET A 29 17.16 25.04 -2.08
C MET A 29 17.10 26.42 -1.41
N GLN A 30 18.11 26.83 -0.65
CA GLN A 30 18.17 28.17 -0.03
C GLN A 30 19.05 29.17 -0.80
N GLU A 31 19.76 28.70 -1.83
CA GLU A 31 20.62 29.51 -2.71
C GLU A 31 19.79 30.27 -3.76
N ASP A 32 20.39 31.31 -4.38
CA ASP A 32 19.70 32.22 -5.31
C ASP A 32 19.10 31.53 -6.56
N GLY A 33 19.55 30.32 -6.91
CA GLY A 33 19.04 29.53 -8.02
C GLY A 33 17.78 28.70 -7.71
N ALA A 34 17.41 28.55 -6.44
CA ALA A 34 16.33 27.67 -6.01
C ALA A 34 14.92 28.05 -6.54
N PRO A 35 14.52 29.34 -6.60
CA PRO A 35 13.19 29.71 -7.10
C PRO A 35 12.92 29.26 -8.54
N LYS A 36 13.96 29.26 -9.39
CA LYS A 36 13.84 28.79 -10.77
C LYS A 36 13.59 27.28 -10.81
N ARG A 37 14.33 26.49 -10.02
CA ARG A 37 14.17 25.04 -9.96
C ARG A 37 12.80 24.64 -9.41
N LEU A 38 12.36 25.31 -8.34
CA LEU A 38 11.02 25.12 -7.77
C LEU A 38 9.91 25.44 -8.78
N ALA A 39 10.07 26.48 -9.60
CA ALA A 39 9.12 26.81 -10.66
C ALA A 39 9.11 25.77 -11.80
N GLU A 40 10.26 25.22 -12.19
CA GLU A 40 10.36 24.15 -13.19
C GLU A 40 9.70 22.85 -12.70
N VAL A 41 9.90 22.51 -11.43
CA VAL A 41 9.27 21.36 -10.77
C VAL A 41 7.76 21.56 -10.70
N LEU A 42 7.30 22.74 -10.23
CA LEU A 42 5.89 23.10 -10.21
C LEU A 42 5.24 22.93 -11.59
N THR A 43 5.91 23.41 -12.64
CA THR A 43 5.42 23.29 -14.03
C THR A 43 5.28 21.83 -14.45
N THR A 44 6.26 20.98 -14.09
CA THR A 44 6.25 19.56 -14.48
C THR A 44 5.19 18.76 -13.73
N ILE A 45 4.97 19.03 -12.43
CA ILE A 45 4.03 18.26 -11.58
C ILE A 45 2.58 18.70 -11.76
N PHE A 46 2.31 20.02 -11.83
CA PHE A 46 0.95 20.57 -11.83
C PHE A 46 0.28 20.64 -13.21
N GLN A 47 0.96 20.24 -14.29
CA GLN A 47 0.29 20.08 -15.58
C GLN A 47 -0.60 18.83 -15.62
N THR A 48 -0.47 17.91 -14.65
CA THR A 48 -1.27 16.68 -14.56
C THR A 48 -2.52 16.83 -13.68
N THR A 49 -2.75 18.00 -13.07
CA THR A 49 -3.92 18.27 -12.22
C THR A 49 -5.14 18.74 -13.01
N ASP A 50 -5.22 18.44 -14.32
CA ASP A 50 -6.52 18.32 -14.99
C ASP A 50 -7.15 17.02 -14.49
N VAL A 51 -7.66 17.06 -13.26
CA VAL A 51 -8.38 15.96 -12.62
C VAL A 51 -9.63 15.72 -13.46
N ILE A 52 -9.69 14.55 -14.10
CA ILE A 52 -10.96 14.01 -14.57
C ILE A 52 -11.68 13.54 -13.32
N GLU A 53 -12.58 14.36 -12.76
CA GLU A 53 -13.57 13.88 -11.79
C GLU A 53 -14.44 12.81 -12.47
N GLU A 54 -14.90 11.81 -11.71
CA GLU A 54 -15.71 10.68 -12.22
C GLU A 54 -17.01 11.14 -12.93
N ASP A 55 -17.41 12.41 -12.77
CA ASP A 55 -18.57 13.03 -13.41
C ASP A 55 -18.27 13.77 -14.74
N GLY A 56 -17.04 13.75 -15.24
CA GLY A 56 -16.70 14.29 -16.57
C GLY A 56 -16.89 15.81 -16.73
N THR A 57 -16.98 16.56 -15.62
CA THR A 57 -17.04 18.02 -15.66
C THR A 57 -15.65 18.62 -15.43
N HIS A 58 -15.09 19.21 -16.49
CA HIS A 58 -13.85 19.99 -16.39
C HIS A 58 -14.14 21.32 -15.69
N THR A 59 -13.61 21.54 -14.48
CA THR A 59 -13.51 22.89 -13.91
C THR A 59 -12.23 23.57 -14.41
N GLU A 60 -12.26 24.08 -15.64
CA GLU A 60 -11.14 24.78 -16.34
C GLU A 60 -10.65 26.10 -15.67
N GLY A 61 -10.94 26.36 -14.39
CA GLY A 61 -10.77 27.69 -13.77
C GLY A 61 -9.79 27.81 -12.57
N ASP A 62 -9.60 26.77 -11.76
CA ASP A 62 -8.91 26.91 -10.45
C ASP A 62 -7.43 26.52 -10.45
N THR A 63 -7.03 25.56 -11.30
CA THR A 63 -5.63 25.12 -11.47
C THR A 63 -4.66 26.26 -11.83
N PRO A 64 -5.01 27.24 -12.70
CA PRO A 64 -4.13 28.36 -13.03
C PRO A 64 -3.87 29.31 -11.86
N ARG A 65 -4.90 29.59 -11.04
CA ARG A 65 -4.81 30.52 -9.89
C ARG A 65 -4.02 29.91 -8.75
N LEU A 66 -4.27 28.64 -8.42
CA LEU A 66 -3.51 27.91 -7.42
C LEU A 66 -2.03 27.86 -7.81
N ARG A 67 -1.73 27.51 -9.07
CA ARG A 67 -0.35 27.49 -9.59
C ARG A 67 0.34 28.84 -9.46
N GLN A 68 -0.34 29.93 -9.84
CA GLN A 68 0.20 31.28 -9.71
C GLN A 68 0.47 31.67 -8.25
N SER A 69 -0.43 31.31 -7.33
CA SER A 69 -0.28 31.55 -5.89
C SER A 69 0.90 30.76 -5.29
N LEU A 70 1.04 29.49 -5.68
CA LEU A 70 2.17 28.65 -5.27
C LEU A 70 3.49 29.19 -5.81
N GLN A 71 3.53 29.59 -7.08
CA GLN A 71 4.72 30.18 -7.68
C GLN A 71 5.13 31.49 -6.97
N ALA A 72 4.17 32.36 -6.68
CA ALA A 72 4.43 33.59 -5.93
C ALA A 72 4.95 33.30 -4.52
N SER A 73 4.41 32.26 -3.86
CA SER A 73 4.86 31.84 -2.52
C SER A 73 6.28 31.27 -2.53
N LEU A 74 6.60 30.42 -3.51
CA LEU A 74 7.92 29.79 -3.67
C LEU A 74 9.02 30.77 -4.13
N GLN A 75 8.65 31.97 -4.59
CA GLN A 75 9.60 33.06 -4.85
C GLN A 75 10.03 33.80 -3.58
N ARG A 76 9.28 33.67 -2.48
CA ARG A 76 9.60 34.36 -1.24
C ARG A 76 10.63 33.58 -0.45
N LYS A 77 11.74 34.23 -0.12
CA LYS A 77 12.86 33.60 0.60
C LYS A 77 12.46 33.08 1.98
N ASP A 78 11.61 33.80 2.70
CA ASP A 78 11.13 33.39 4.03
C ASP A 78 10.33 32.07 3.98
N VAL A 79 9.51 31.87 2.95
CA VAL A 79 8.76 30.62 2.73
C VAL A 79 9.72 29.47 2.45
N VAL A 80 10.67 29.67 1.54
CA VAL A 80 11.65 28.65 1.17
C VAL A 80 12.56 28.27 2.34
N ASP A 81 13.02 29.26 3.11
CA ASP A 81 13.84 29.03 4.31
C ASP A 81 13.05 28.28 5.39
N THR A 82 11.75 28.57 5.55
CA THR A 82 10.88 27.82 6.47
C THR A 82 10.68 26.38 6.01
N LEU A 83 10.43 26.16 4.72
CA LEU A 83 10.29 24.81 4.15
C LEU A 83 11.59 24.01 4.28
N ALA A 84 12.74 24.65 4.07
CA ALA A 84 14.05 24.03 4.24
C ALA A 84 14.29 23.62 5.70
N ALA A 85 14.01 24.51 6.66
CA ALA A 85 14.13 24.20 8.08
C ALA A 85 13.25 23.01 8.50
N LEU A 86 11.98 23.01 8.08
CA LEU A 86 11.05 21.91 8.32
C LEU A 86 11.54 20.61 7.67
N ALA A 87 12.04 20.66 6.43
CA ALA A 87 12.57 19.49 5.75
C ALA A 87 13.82 18.94 6.44
N THR A 88 14.71 19.80 6.94
CA THR A 88 15.88 19.38 7.73
C THR A 88 15.44 18.66 9.01
N GLU A 89 14.51 19.25 9.75
CA GLU A 89 13.98 18.69 10.99
C GLU A 89 13.23 17.36 10.77
N THR A 90 12.44 17.25 9.71
CA THR A 90 11.55 16.09 9.49
C THR A 90 12.15 14.97 8.64
N LEU A 91 12.98 15.29 7.64
CA LEU A 91 13.51 14.30 6.69
C LEU A 91 14.94 13.86 7.02
N THR A 92 15.68 14.61 7.84
CA THR A 92 17.11 14.36 8.05
C THR A 92 17.54 14.26 9.51
N ALA A 93 16.79 14.86 10.44
CA ALA A 93 17.11 14.73 11.86
C ALA A 93 16.81 13.31 12.37
N SER A 94 17.52 12.91 13.41
CA SER A 94 17.21 11.67 14.12
C SER A 94 15.97 11.84 14.96
N PHE A 95 15.18 10.76 15.12
CA PHE A 95 14.06 10.75 16.06
C PHE A 95 14.56 10.99 17.49
N ASP A 96 13.89 11.91 18.17
CA ASP A 96 14.09 12.21 19.59
C ASP A 96 12.74 12.34 20.31
N ALA A 97 12.76 12.78 21.57
CA ALA A 97 11.55 12.88 22.39
C ALA A 97 10.51 13.88 21.86
N THR A 98 10.89 14.81 20.97
CA THR A 98 9.96 15.78 20.36
C THR A 98 8.95 15.12 19.43
N TRP A 99 9.26 13.92 18.93
CA TRP A 99 8.39 13.14 18.06
C TRP A 99 7.35 12.31 18.81
N ASN A 100 7.47 12.17 20.13
CA ASN A 100 6.63 11.26 20.91
C ASN A 100 5.13 11.55 20.76
N ASP A 101 4.74 12.82 20.82
CA ASP A 101 3.33 13.22 20.72
C ASP A 101 2.76 12.90 19.34
N TRP A 102 3.54 13.16 18.27
CA TRP A 102 3.15 12.82 16.91
C TRP A 102 3.10 11.29 16.70
N LEU A 103 4.10 10.55 17.17
CA LEU A 103 4.13 9.09 17.07
C LEU A 103 2.96 8.45 17.82
N LEU A 104 2.63 8.96 19.01
CA LEU A 104 1.47 8.53 19.78
C LEU A 104 0.17 8.81 19.02
N ALA A 105 0.03 10.00 18.44
CA ALA A 105 -1.13 10.34 17.62
C ALA A 105 -1.28 9.39 16.42
N VAL A 106 -0.21 9.16 15.64
CA VAL A 106 -0.24 8.22 14.50
C VAL A 106 -0.60 6.82 14.96
N HIS A 107 -0.08 6.38 16.10
CA HIS A 107 -0.35 5.08 16.68
C HIS A 107 -1.84 4.92 17.03
N VAL A 108 -2.42 5.88 17.73
CA VAL A 108 -3.84 5.88 18.10
C VAL A 108 -4.75 6.00 16.87
N HIS A 109 -4.39 6.85 15.91
CA HIS A 109 -5.13 6.97 14.65
C HIS A 109 -5.12 5.65 13.87
N THR A 110 -3.96 4.98 13.79
CA THR A 110 -3.85 3.70 13.07
C THR A 110 -4.68 2.62 13.76
N LEU A 111 -4.66 2.57 15.10
CA LEU A 111 -5.50 1.67 15.87
C LEU A 111 -6.99 1.98 15.67
N GLY A 112 -7.38 3.25 15.71
CA GLY A 112 -8.75 3.69 15.50
C GLY A 112 -9.29 3.30 14.13
N ALA A 113 -8.48 3.48 13.07
CA ALA A 113 -8.83 3.03 11.72
C ALA A 113 -9.03 1.51 11.67
N ALA A 114 -8.14 0.74 12.28
CA ALA A 114 -8.23 -0.72 12.30
C ALA A 114 -9.42 -1.24 13.11
N VAL A 115 -9.78 -0.56 14.21
CA VAL A 115 -10.97 -0.91 15.00
C VAL A 115 -12.25 -0.61 14.21
N LEU A 116 -12.34 0.52 13.51
CA LEU A 116 -13.47 0.81 12.62
C LEU A 116 -13.63 -0.24 11.51
N GLU A 117 -12.52 -0.62 10.87
CA GLU A 117 -12.54 -1.66 9.85
C GLU A 117 -13.00 -3.01 10.45
N ALA A 118 -12.51 -3.37 11.64
CA ALA A 118 -12.94 -4.58 12.35
C ALA A 118 -14.44 -4.55 12.72
N ILE A 119 -14.97 -3.38 13.12
CA ILE A 119 -16.40 -3.18 13.36
C ILE A 119 -17.19 -3.44 12.08
N GLN A 120 -16.79 -2.84 10.95
CA GLN A 120 -17.48 -3.00 9.67
C GLN A 120 -17.51 -4.46 9.21
N GLN A 121 -16.42 -5.20 9.40
CA GLN A 121 -16.32 -6.61 9.04
C GLN A 121 -17.10 -7.53 9.98
N THR A 122 -17.25 -7.16 11.26
CA THR A 122 -17.94 -7.97 12.28
C THR A 122 -19.44 -7.68 12.29
N CYS A 123 -19.83 -6.44 12.07
CA CYS A 123 -21.20 -5.95 12.08
C CYS A 123 -21.50 -5.20 10.77
N PRO A 124 -21.73 -5.89 9.63
CA PRO A 124 -21.92 -5.23 8.32
C PRO A 124 -23.10 -4.25 8.26
N GLN A 125 -24.06 -4.39 9.17
CA GLN A 125 -25.22 -3.50 9.32
C GLN A 125 -24.91 -2.18 10.03
N VAL A 126 -23.78 -2.10 10.74
CA VAL A 126 -23.31 -0.86 11.38
C VAL A 126 -22.72 0.02 10.28
N SER A 127 -23.16 1.28 10.23
CA SER A 127 -22.62 2.25 9.31
C SER A 127 -21.43 2.94 9.98
N THR A 128 -20.22 2.69 9.48
CA THR A 128 -19.01 3.41 9.94
C THR A 128 -19.10 4.92 9.73
N GLU A 129 -19.92 5.40 8.79
CA GLU A 129 -20.22 6.82 8.61
C GLU A 129 -21.09 7.41 9.73
N ASP A 130 -21.80 6.58 10.50
CA ASP A 130 -22.54 7.05 11.68
C ASP A 130 -21.69 6.99 12.95
N LEU A 131 -20.50 6.41 12.87
CA LEU A 131 -19.55 6.36 13.97
C LEU A 131 -18.56 7.51 13.90
N VAL A 132 -18.15 7.98 15.07
CA VAL A 132 -17.12 9.00 15.22
C VAL A 132 -16.04 8.44 16.11
N VAL A 133 -14.80 8.46 15.59
CA VAL A 133 -13.60 8.15 16.35
C VAL A 133 -13.00 9.43 16.87
N ASP A 134 -12.73 9.43 18.18
CA ASP A 134 -12.00 10.49 18.85
C ASP A 134 -10.74 9.92 19.50
N ALA A 135 -9.59 10.45 19.06
CA ALA A 135 -8.27 10.08 19.54
C ALA A 135 -7.74 11.05 20.62
N ASP A 136 -8.47 12.13 20.88
CA ASP A 136 -8.22 13.08 21.96
C ASP A 136 -9.56 13.53 22.57
N PRO A 137 -10.18 12.69 23.42
CA PRO A 137 -11.48 12.97 24.01
C PRO A 137 -11.47 14.14 25.01
N GLY A 138 -10.34 14.85 25.14
CA GLY A 138 -10.20 16.00 26.01
C GLY A 138 -10.14 15.66 27.50
N PRO A 139 -10.25 16.68 28.38
CA PRO A 139 -10.10 16.51 29.82
C PRO A 139 -11.25 15.70 30.44
N LEU A 140 -11.00 15.19 31.64
CA LEU A 140 -12.00 14.59 32.52
C LEU A 140 -13.03 15.64 32.96
N GLU A 141 -14.16 15.18 33.53
CA GLU A 141 -15.25 16.07 33.99
C GLU A 141 -14.79 17.09 35.06
N ASP A 142 -13.76 16.75 35.83
CA ASP A 142 -13.15 17.63 36.83
C ASP A 142 -12.15 18.64 36.24
N GLY A 143 -11.96 18.62 34.91
CA GLY A 143 -11.04 19.48 34.17
C GLY A 143 -9.58 19.00 34.17
N SER A 144 -9.27 17.87 34.81
CA SER A 144 -7.93 17.28 34.76
C SER A 144 -7.65 16.60 33.42
N LEU A 145 -6.39 16.61 32.98
CA LEU A 145 -5.98 15.90 31.78
C LEU A 145 -6.01 14.39 32.03
N ARG A 146 -6.39 13.62 31.00
CA ARG A 146 -6.33 12.16 31.06
C ARG A 146 -4.89 11.70 31.18
N GLY A 147 -4.64 10.79 32.13
CA GLY A 147 -3.30 10.23 32.37
C GLY A 147 -2.94 9.08 31.43
N GLU A 148 -3.93 8.46 30.79
CA GLU A 148 -3.77 7.39 29.82
C GLU A 148 -4.32 7.83 28.46
N THR A 149 -3.78 7.25 27.40
CA THR A 149 -4.26 7.47 26.04
C THR A 149 -5.54 6.67 25.82
N GLU A 150 -6.62 7.36 25.48
CA GLU A 150 -7.94 6.76 25.26
C GLU A 150 -8.38 6.96 23.82
N LEU A 151 -9.00 5.93 23.24
CA LEU A 151 -9.66 5.99 21.93
C LEU A 151 -11.16 5.82 22.15
N TRP A 152 -11.95 6.82 21.75
CA TRP A 152 -13.39 6.81 21.90
C TRP A 152 -14.06 6.55 20.55
N ILE A 153 -15.03 5.64 20.54
CA ILE A 153 -15.89 5.41 19.39
C ILE A 153 -17.32 5.69 19.84
N SER A 154 -17.96 6.66 19.20
CA SER A 154 -19.27 7.16 19.58
C SER A 154 -20.20 7.21 18.38
N GLU A 155 -21.51 7.20 18.64
CA GLU A 155 -22.51 7.40 17.60
C GLU A 155 -22.71 8.90 17.34
N ALA A 156 -22.73 9.29 16.07
CA ALA A 156 -22.99 10.68 15.67
C ALA A 156 -24.44 11.10 15.94
N ASN A 157 -25.37 10.14 15.95
CA ASN A 157 -26.80 10.42 16.05
C ASN A 157 -27.24 10.62 17.51
N PRO A 158 -27.88 11.76 17.84
CA PRO A 158 -28.37 12.02 19.20
C PRO A 158 -29.37 10.95 19.64
N GLY A 159 -29.11 10.33 20.80
CA GLY A 159 -29.97 9.28 21.38
C GLY A 159 -29.54 7.85 21.04
N GLY A 160 -28.59 7.67 20.12
CA GLY A 160 -28.07 6.35 19.73
C GLY A 160 -29.08 5.54 18.90
N ASN A 161 -28.61 4.99 17.79
CA ASN A 161 -29.33 3.99 16.99
C ASN A 161 -29.05 2.55 17.47
N GLY A 162 -28.30 2.38 18.58
CA GLY A 162 -27.90 1.07 19.11
C GLY A 162 -26.84 0.40 18.24
N GLN A 163 -26.01 1.19 17.54
CA GLN A 163 -24.91 0.66 16.74
C GLN A 163 -23.77 0.19 17.63
N ILE A 164 -23.45 0.96 18.68
CA ILE A 164 -22.44 0.57 19.67
C ILE A 164 -22.89 -0.66 20.45
N ASP A 165 -24.17 -0.77 20.80
CA ASP A 165 -24.69 -1.97 21.48
C ASP A 165 -24.48 -3.24 20.62
N GLN A 166 -24.73 -3.16 19.31
CA GLN A 166 -24.46 -4.27 18.39
C GLN A 166 -22.97 -4.65 18.32
N VAL A 167 -22.09 -3.65 18.36
CA VAL A 167 -20.64 -3.88 18.39
C VAL A 167 -20.25 -4.56 19.71
N VAL A 168 -20.77 -4.08 20.84
CA VAL A 168 -20.51 -4.65 22.17
C VAL A 168 -21.01 -6.10 22.22
N ASP A 169 -22.21 -6.38 21.73
CA ASP A 169 -22.76 -7.74 21.65
C ASP A 169 -21.90 -8.66 20.78
N ALA A 170 -21.39 -8.17 19.65
CA ALA A 170 -20.50 -8.94 18.79
C ALA A 170 -19.15 -9.25 19.45
N ILE A 171 -18.56 -8.27 20.15
CA ILE A 171 -17.34 -8.46 20.94
C ILE A 171 -17.58 -9.45 22.09
N ALA A 172 -18.73 -9.36 22.75
CA ALA A 172 -19.10 -10.29 23.83
C ALA A 172 -19.35 -11.71 23.31
N THR A 173 -19.81 -11.85 22.06
CA THR A 173 -20.05 -13.15 21.42
C THR A 173 -18.75 -13.86 21.05
N ASP A 174 -17.81 -13.16 20.38
CA ASP A 174 -16.51 -13.72 20.01
C ASP A 174 -15.43 -12.62 19.92
N GLY A 175 -14.91 -12.22 21.08
CA GLY A 175 -13.86 -11.21 21.18
C GLY A 175 -12.56 -11.62 20.47
N ALA A 176 -12.24 -12.91 20.44
CA ALA A 176 -11.04 -13.41 19.76
C ALA A 176 -11.14 -13.22 18.24
N LEU A 177 -12.31 -13.43 17.65
CA LEU A 177 -12.56 -13.10 16.26
C LEU A 177 -12.46 -11.59 16.00
N PHE A 178 -13.02 -10.76 16.87
CA PHE A 178 -12.93 -9.30 16.74
C PHE A 178 -11.46 -8.81 16.75
N PHE A 179 -10.64 -9.28 17.69
CA PHE A 179 -9.21 -8.94 17.71
C PHE A 179 -8.46 -9.43 16.47
N ARG A 180 -8.80 -10.61 15.94
CA ARG A 180 -8.22 -11.08 14.67
C ARG A 180 -8.61 -10.22 13.49
N ARG A 181 -9.80 -9.61 13.49
CA ARG A 181 -10.23 -8.64 12.46
C ARG A 181 -9.39 -7.37 12.55
N ILE A 182 -9.08 -6.89 13.75
CA ILE A 182 -8.15 -5.77 13.96
C ILE A 182 -6.76 -6.14 13.44
N GLU A 183 -6.21 -7.30 13.80
CA GLU A 183 -4.92 -7.76 13.28
C GLU A 183 -4.92 -7.88 11.75
N THR A 184 -6.03 -8.34 11.16
CA THR A 184 -6.19 -8.43 9.71
C THR A 184 -6.18 -7.05 9.06
N ALA A 185 -6.87 -6.07 9.64
CA ALA A 185 -6.89 -4.69 9.15
C ALA A 185 -5.51 -4.02 9.23
N LEU A 186 -4.74 -4.30 10.28
CA LEU A 186 -3.34 -3.86 10.44
C LEU A 186 -2.34 -4.65 9.59
N GLY A 187 -2.78 -5.75 8.97
CA GLY A 187 -2.00 -6.58 8.07
C GLY A 187 -1.66 -5.87 6.76
N GLN A 188 -1.01 -6.61 5.85
CA GLN A 188 -0.75 -6.09 4.51
C GLN A 188 -2.07 -5.94 3.74
N SER A 189 -2.32 -4.74 3.22
CA SER A 189 -3.53 -4.48 2.43
C SER A 189 -3.49 -5.11 1.04
N GLU A 190 -4.65 -5.23 0.40
CA GLU A 190 -4.73 -5.70 -1.00
C GLU A 190 -3.89 -4.83 -1.95
N PHE A 191 -3.84 -3.51 -1.73
CA PHE A 191 -3.06 -2.59 -2.55
C PHE A 191 -1.55 -2.86 -2.46
N GLU A 192 -1.05 -3.13 -1.25
CA GLU A 192 0.36 -3.49 -1.05
C GLU A 192 0.70 -4.85 -1.66
N ILE A 193 -0.25 -5.79 -1.62
CA ILE A 193 -0.10 -7.08 -2.31
C ILE A 193 -0.05 -6.87 -3.83
N VAL A 194 -0.90 -5.99 -4.38
CA VAL A 194 -0.86 -5.62 -5.81
C VAL A 194 0.50 -5.02 -6.18
N ASP A 195 1.03 -4.08 -5.40
CA ASP A 195 2.37 -3.50 -5.64
C ASP A 195 3.44 -4.60 -5.70
N ALA A 196 3.51 -5.46 -4.69
CA ALA A 196 4.51 -6.53 -4.62
C ALA A 196 4.39 -7.49 -5.82
N GLN A 197 3.17 -7.84 -6.22
CA GLN A 197 2.94 -8.73 -7.37
C GLN A 197 3.26 -8.06 -8.71
N LEU A 198 2.93 -6.78 -8.89
CA LEU A 198 3.29 -6.03 -10.10
C LEU A 198 4.80 -5.95 -10.26
N ARG A 199 5.53 -5.64 -9.18
CA ARG A 199 7.01 -5.62 -9.20
C ARG A 199 7.58 -6.99 -9.55
N THR A 200 7.05 -8.05 -8.95
CA THR A 200 7.45 -9.42 -9.25
C THR A 200 7.21 -9.75 -10.73
N PHE A 201 6.02 -9.43 -11.24
CA PHE A 201 5.65 -9.65 -12.64
C PHE A 201 6.57 -8.90 -13.61
N VAL A 202 6.78 -7.59 -13.39
CA VAL A 202 7.64 -6.75 -14.25
C VAL A 202 9.07 -7.29 -14.27
N ARG A 203 9.62 -7.69 -13.12
CA ARG A 203 10.93 -8.36 -13.06
C ARG A 203 10.94 -9.67 -13.83
N SER A 204 9.89 -10.49 -13.72
CA SER A 204 9.81 -11.76 -14.44
C SER A 204 9.82 -11.61 -15.96
N ILE A 205 9.34 -10.49 -16.52
CA ILE A 205 9.32 -10.28 -17.98
C ILE A 205 10.44 -9.39 -18.50
N GLY A 206 10.95 -8.45 -17.69
CA GLY A 206 11.92 -7.44 -18.11
C GLY A 206 13.36 -7.67 -17.68
N SER A 207 13.63 -8.59 -16.74
CA SER A 207 14.99 -8.86 -16.26
C SER A 207 15.84 -9.67 -17.26
N LEU A 208 17.15 -9.74 -17.03
CA LEU A 208 18.07 -10.55 -17.85
C LEU A 208 17.73 -12.04 -17.82
N ASP A 209 17.23 -12.52 -16.69
CA ASP A 209 16.74 -13.89 -16.43
C ASP A 209 15.22 -14.01 -16.65
N ARG A 210 14.69 -13.31 -17.66
CA ARG A 210 13.25 -13.29 -17.96
C ARG A 210 12.65 -14.67 -18.21
N ASP A 211 11.41 -14.81 -17.77
CA ASP A 211 10.57 -15.97 -17.99
C ASP A 211 10.02 -15.96 -19.42
N VAL A 212 10.63 -16.77 -20.28
CA VAL A 212 10.32 -16.85 -21.72
C VAL A 212 8.85 -17.17 -21.99
N GLU A 213 8.23 -18.03 -21.16
CA GLU A 213 6.81 -18.37 -21.33
C GLU A 213 5.92 -17.18 -20.97
N LEU A 214 6.23 -16.50 -19.86
CA LEU A 214 5.47 -15.33 -19.41
C LEU A 214 5.58 -14.16 -20.40
N VAL A 215 6.78 -13.92 -20.95
CA VAL A 215 7.02 -12.93 -22.01
C VAL A 215 6.19 -13.25 -23.24
N SER A 216 6.22 -14.51 -23.70
CA SER A 216 5.45 -14.94 -24.89
C SER A 216 3.95 -14.73 -24.70
N ILE A 217 3.39 -15.08 -23.54
CA ILE A 217 1.97 -14.87 -23.24
C ILE A 217 1.65 -13.37 -23.18
N THR A 218 2.47 -12.59 -22.50
CA THR A 218 2.31 -11.14 -22.38
C THR A 218 2.28 -10.48 -23.75
N GLN A 219 3.21 -10.85 -24.63
CA GLN A 219 3.27 -10.30 -25.98
C GLN A 219 2.10 -10.74 -26.86
N SER A 220 1.63 -11.98 -26.71
CA SER A 220 0.43 -12.44 -27.41
C SER A 220 -0.83 -11.66 -27.04
N ILE A 221 -0.92 -11.14 -25.80
CA ILE A 221 -2.03 -10.30 -25.35
C ILE A 221 -1.89 -8.89 -25.94
N ARG A 222 -0.69 -8.30 -25.91
CA ARG A 222 -0.41 -6.96 -26.44
C ARG A 222 -0.64 -6.86 -27.95
N GLN A 223 -0.42 -7.96 -28.68
CA GLN A 223 -0.57 -8.07 -30.13
C GLN A 223 -1.92 -8.68 -30.54
N ALA A 224 -2.87 -8.86 -29.62
CA ALA A 224 -4.15 -9.48 -29.95
C ALA A 224 -4.99 -8.60 -30.89
N ASP A 225 -5.41 -9.17 -32.01
CA ASP A 225 -6.23 -8.47 -33.03
C ASP A 225 -7.72 -8.43 -32.67
N SER A 226 -8.13 -9.16 -31.63
CA SER A 226 -9.53 -9.24 -31.22
C SER A 226 -9.69 -9.40 -29.70
N SER A 227 -10.82 -8.93 -29.19
CA SER A 227 -11.22 -9.14 -27.79
C SER A 227 -11.23 -10.61 -27.38
N ARG A 228 -11.58 -11.52 -28.31
CA ARG A 228 -11.55 -12.97 -28.06
C ARG A 228 -10.12 -13.47 -27.82
N GLN A 229 -9.17 -13.10 -28.68
CA GLN A 229 -7.76 -13.48 -28.52
C GLN A 229 -7.17 -12.89 -27.24
N ALA A 230 -7.46 -11.63 -26.93
CA ALA A 230 -7.01 -11.00 -25.69
C ALA A 230 -7.54 -11.73 -24.45
N LYS A 231 -8.83 -12.12 -24.45
CA LYS A 231 -9.43 -12.90 -23.37
C LYS A 231 -8.79 -14.28 -23.20
N GLU A 232 -8.55 -14.99 -24.30
CA GLU A 232 -7.86 -16.29 -24.27
C GLU A 232 -6.42 -16.18 -23.74
N GLY A 233 -5.70 -15.14 -24.16
CA GLY A 233 -4.37 -14.81 -23.64
C GLY A 233 -4.40 -14.52 -22.15
N LEU A 234 -5.36 -13.72 -21.67
CA LEU A 234 -5.51 -13.40 -20.26
C LEU A 234 -5.82 -14.63 -19.40
N GLU A 235 -6.63 -15.57 -19.89
CA GLU A 235 -6.88 -16.85 -19.19
C GLU A 235 -5.66 -17.77 -19.16
N ARG A 236 -4.81 -17.75 -20.19
CA ARG A 236 -3.51 -18.44 -20.16
C ARG A 236 -2.58 -17.79 -19.14
N LEU A 237 -2.51 -16.46 -19.15
CA LEU A 237 -1.70 -15.68 -18.21
C LEU A 237 -2.11 -15.99 -16.76
N ARG A 238 -3.41 -15.91 -16.45
CA ARG A 238 -3.94 -16.25 -15.12
C ARG A 238 -3.48 -17.61 -14.63
N ARG A 239 -3.54 -18.65 -15.48
CA ARG A 239 -3.06 -19.99 -15.12
C ARG A 239 -1.56 -20.01 -14.83
N GLN A 240 -0.75 -19.31 -15.63
CA GLN A 240 0.69 -19.25 -15.44
C GLN A 240 1.11 -18.46 -14.18
N LEU A 241 0.39 -17.39 -13.84
CA LEU A 241 0.62 -16.63 -12.60
C LEU A 241 0.29 -17.48 -11.37
N VAL A 242 -0.80 -18.27 -11.42
CA VAL A 242 -1.16 -19.21 -10.35
C VAL A 242 -0.11 -20.31 -10.17
N GLN A 243 0.45 -20.85 -11.26
CA GLN A 243 1.53 -21.84 -11.20
C GLN A 243 2.82 -21.25 -10.60
N ARG A 244 3.04 -19.94 -10.74
CA ARG A 244 4.15 -19.20 -10.13
C ARG A 244 3.82 -18.66 -8.73
N ASN A 245 2.77 -19.19 -8.09
CA ASN A 245 2.33 -18.83 -6.75
C ASN A 245 1.93 -17.36 -6.54
N GLN A 246 1.62 -16.64 -7.61
CA GLN A 246 1.03 -15.30 -7.47
C GLN A 246 -0.46 -15.40 -7.09
N VAL A 247 -0.93 -14.46 -6.27
CA VAL A 247 -2.33 -14.40 -5.84
C VAL A 247 -3.12 -13.62 -6.87
N VAL A 248 -3.84 -14.33 -7.73
CA VAL A 248 -4.58 -13.69 -8.82
C VAL A 248 -6.00 -13.32 -8.37
N PHE A 249 -6.20 -12.04 -8.06
CA PHE A 249 -7.50 -11.42 -7.78
C PHE A 249 -7.79 -10.28 -8.76
N HIS A 250 -9.02 -9.75 -8.73
CA HIS A 250 -9.49 -8.79 -9.73
C HIS A 250 -8.64 -7.51 -9.77
N GLY A 251 -8.35 -6.90 -8.62
CA GLY A 251 -7.54 -5.69 -8.53
C GLY A 251 -6.17 -5.82 -9.19
N PHE A 252 -5.47 -6.93 -8.95
CA PHE A 252 -4.19 -7.22 -9.61
C PHE A 252 -4.32 -7.34 -11.13
N LEU A 253 -5.32 -8.07 -11.64
CA LEU A 253 -5.53 -8.23 -13.08
C LEU A 253 -5.91 -6.90 -13.77
N VAL A 254 -6.70 -6.06 -13.11
CA VAL A 254 -7.05 -4.71 -13.61
C VAL A 254 -5.80 -3.83 -13.66
N ALA A 255 -4.98 -3.84 -12.61
CA ALA A 255 -3.74 -3.07 -12.56
C ALA A 255 -2.75 -3.52 -13.65
N LEU A 256 -2.64 -4.83 -13.89
CA LEU A 256 -1.82 -5.41 -14.94
C LEU A 256 -2.31 -5.01 -16.35
N SER A 257 -3.62 -5.14 -16.58
CA SER A 257 -4.24 -4.86 -17.87
C SER A 257 -4.16 -3.38 -18.24
N SER A 258 -4.38 -2.50 -17.27
CA SER A 258 -4.33 -1.05 -17.45
C SER A 258 -2.93 -0.47 -17.58
N ARG A 259 -1.87 -1.26 -17.40
CA ARG A 259 -0.48 -0.77 -17.45
C ARG A 259 0.39 -1.56 -18.41
N MET A 260 0.53 -2.86 -18.15
CA MET A 260 1.51 -3.71 -18.83
C MET A 260 0.92 -4.45 -20.04
N LEU A 261 -0.39 -4.68 -20.08
CA LEU A 261 -1.03 -5.43 -21.18
C LEU A 261 -1.78 -4.53 -22.16
N ARG A 262 -1.51 -3.22 -22.17
CA ARG A 262 -2.16 -2.32 -23.13
C ARG A 262 -1.81 -2.76 -24.56
N PRO A 263 -2.76 -2.70 -25.50
CA PRO A 263 -2.49 -3.03 -26.89
C PRO A 263 -1.29 -2.24 -27.44
N ASN A 264 -0.47 -2.91 -28.23
CA ASN A 264 0.74 -2.37 -28.85
C ASN A 264 1.81 -1.86 -27.88
N THR A 265 1.78 -2.23 -26.60
CA THR A 265 2.88 -1.92 -25.68
C THR A 265 4.18 -2.58 -26.19
N PRO A 266 5.30 -1.84 -26.35
CA PRO A 266 6.58 -2.40 -26.78
C PRO A 266 7.15 -3.43 -25.78
N GLU A 267 7.83 -4.47 -26.27
CA GLU A 267 8.54 -5.44 -25.42
C GLU A 267 9.71 -4.78 -24.67
N ASP A 268 10.46 -3.89 -25.33
CA ASP A 268 11.60 -3.18 -24.72
C ASP A 268 11.18 -2.27 -23.55
N LEU A 269 9.88 -1.94 -23.43
CA LEU A 269 9.35 -1.22 -22.27
C LEU A 269 9.50 -2.03 -20.99
N ASP A 270 9.46 -3.36 -21.06
CA ASP A 270 9.56 -4.24 -19.90
C ASP A 270 10.92 -4.08 -19.20
N ALA A 271 12.00 -4.06 -19.98
CA ALA A 271 13.36 -3.83 -19.48
C ALA A 271 13.54 -2.41 -18.93
N LEU A 272 12.93 -1.40 -19.59
CA LEU A 272 12.95 -0.02 -19.09
C LEU A 272 12.22 0.10 -17.75
N MET A 273 11.08 -0.58 -17.59
CA MET A 273 10.32 -0.61 -16.34
C MET A 273 11.09 -1.28 -15.19
N VAL A 274 11.81 -2.38 -15.47
CA VAL A 274 12.70 -2.98 -14.47
C VAL A 274 13.78 -1.99 -14.04
N SER A 275 14.48 -1.35 -15.00
CA SER A 275 15.51 -0.36 -14.69
C SER A 275 14.97 0.83 -13.88
N LEU A 276 13.75 1.29 -14.19
CA LEU A 276 13.09 2.37 -13.46
C LEU A 276 12.79 1.95 -12.02
N LEU A 277 12.24 0.75 -11.80
CA LEU A 277 11.93 0.25 -10.47
C LEU A 277 13.20 0.05 -9.62
N GLU A 278 14.28 -0.47 -10.21
CA GLU A 278 15.57 -0.65 -9.51
C GLU A 278 16.19 0.68 -9.10
N LYS A 279 16.20 1.66 -10.00
CA LYS A 279 16.67 3.01 -9.71
C LYS A 279 15.79 3.72 -8.67
N TRP A 280 14.47 3.50 -8.70
CA TRP A 280 13.55 4.02 -7.68
C TRP A 280 13.88 3.41 -6.31
N GLU A 281 13.96 2.09 -6.19
CA GLU A 281 14.31 1.43 -4.92
C GLU A 281 15.72 1.83 -4.43
N GLY A 282 16.69 1.96 -5.34
CA GLY A 282 18.03 2.44 -5.02
C GLY A 282 18.04 3.90 -4.55
N LEU A 283 17.17 4.75 -5.10
CA LEU A 283 17.00 6.13 -4.66
C LEU A 283 16.44 6.18 -3.24
N GLU A 284 15.37 5.42 -2.96
CA GLU A 284 14.76 5.36 -1.62
C GLU A 284 15.75 4.83 -0.57
N LEU A 285 16.48 3.76 -0.89
CA LEU A 285 17.49 3.19 0.00
C LEU A 285 18.60 4.19 0.32
N ARG A 286 19.05 4.96 -0.69
CA ARG A 286 20.12 5.95 -0.52
C ARG A 286 19.66 7.17 0.29
N LEU A 287 18.43 7.64 0.06
CA LEU A 287 17.89 8.82 0.72
C LEU A 287 17.28 8.52 2.09
N GLY A 288 16.93 7.26 2.37
CA GLY A 288 16.29 6.85 3.62
C GLY A 288 14.82 7.24 3.75
N VAL A 289 14.19 7.69 2.65
CA VAL A 289 12.79 8.11 2.61
C VAL A 289 12.08 7.47 1.41
N GLU A 290 10.80 7.14 1.58
CA GLU A 290 9.95 6.70 0.46
C GLU A 290 9.67 7.89 -0.48
N VAL A 291 9.69 7.63 -1.79
CA VAL A 291 9.60 8.66 -2.83
C VAL A 291 8.30 8.50 -3.61
N ASP A 292 7.53 9.58 -3.75
CA ASP A 292 6.28 9.56 -4.49
C ASP A 292 6.49 9.28 -6.00
N ALA A 293 5.53 8.57 -6.60
CA ALA A 293 5.57 8.19 -8.01
C ALA A 293 5.76 9.39 -8.95
N ARG A 294 5.18 10.56 -8.63
CA ARG A 294 5.32 11.78 -9.45
C ARG A 294 6.74 12.31 -9.46
N VAL A 295 7.47 12.19 -8.35
CA VAL A 295 8.88 12.57 -8.27
C VAL A 295 9.70 11.71 -9.24
N VAL A 296 9.44 10.40 -9.24
CA VAL A 296 10.11 9.45 -10.12
C VAL A 296 9.76 9.73 -11.57
N CYS A 297 8.49 9.96 -11.91
CA CYS A 297 8.10 10.37 -13.27
C CYS A 297 8.80 11.67 -13.70
N ALA A 298 8.88 12.68 -12.82
CA ALA A 298 9.55 13.95 -13.11
C ALA A 298 11.06 13.76 -13.36
N LEU A 299 11.72 12.92 -12.56
CA LEU A 299 13.13 12.57 -12.72
C LEU A 299 13.39 11.86 -14.05
N PHE A 300 12.64 10.79 -14.32
CA PHE A 300 12.87 9.93 -15.49
C PHE A 300 12.42 10.57 -16.80
N SER A 301 11.46 11.49 -16.77
CA SER A 301 11.01 12.23 -17.96
C SER A 301 12.11 13.05 -18.64
N ARG A 302 13.22 13.33 -17.94
CA ARG A 302 14.38 14.02 -18.50
C ARG A 302 15.24 13.14 -19.40
N HIS A 303 15.15 11.81 -19.27
CA HIS A 303 15.94 10.88 -20.07
C HIS A 303 15.19 10.51 -21.36
N GLU A 304 15.94 10.33 -22.44
CA GLU A 304 15.38 10.03 -23.77
C GLU A 304 15.18 8.53 -24.02
N GLN A 305 15.50 7.68 -23.04
CA GLN A 305 15.37 6.21 -23.15
C GLN A 305 13.96 5.77 -23.52
N LEU A 306 12.93 6.50 -23.05
CA LEU A 306 11.55 6.21 -23.41
C LEU A 306 11.28 6.50 -24.90
N ASP A 307 11.89 7.53 -25.46
CA ASP A 307 11.75 7.86 -26.88
C ASP A 307 12.35 6.75 -27.75
N GLU A 308 13.54 6.26 -27.37
CA GLU A 308 14.23 5.17 -28.08
C GLU A 308 13.36 3.90 -28.16
N VAL A 309 12.73 3.51 -27.04
CA VAL A 309 11.83 2.34 -26.99
C VAL A 309 10.64 2.49 -27.94
N PHE A 310 9.97 3.64 -27.92
CA PHE A 310 8.79 3.86 -28.74
C PHE A 310 9.14 4.07 -30.22
N LEU A 311 10.25 4.74 -30.54
CA LEU A 311 10.73 4.88 -31.93
C LEU A 311 11.13 3.52 -32.52
N THR A 312 11.82 2.69 -31.75
CA THR A 312 12.22 1.33 -32.18
C THR A 312 10.99 0.45 -32.45
N ALA A 313 9.93 0.63 -31.66
CA ALA A 313 8.65 -0.03 -31.86
C ALA A 313 7.79 0.58 -33.00
N GLY A 314 8.28 1.61 -33.70
CA GLY A 314 7.63 2.20 -34.87
C GLY A 314 6.53 3.22 -34.55
N PHE A 315 6.51 3.77 -33.33
CA PHE A 315 5.54 4.81 -32.96
C PHE A 315 5.99 6.20 -33.42
N GLU A 316 5.02 6.99 -33.88
CA GLU A 316 5.21 8.43 -34.07
C GLU A 316 5.10 9.15 -32.74
N LEU A 317 6.18 9.82 -32.35
CA LEU A 317 6.23 10.55 -31.10
C LEU A 317 5.71 11.99 -31.29
N PRO A 318 4.86 12.53 -30.38
CA PRO A 318 4.17 13.82 -30.57
C PRO A 318 5.10 15.04 -30.78
N GLU A 319 4.80 15.91 -31.73
CA GLU A 319 5.58 17.14 -31.93
C GLU A 319 5.34 18.14 -30.78
N GLY A 320 6.39 18.62 -30.11
CA GLY A 320 6.28 19.60 -29.02
C GLY A 320 7.02 19.19 -27.73
N ASP A 321 6.36 19.39 -26.58
CA ASP A 321 6.95 19.15 -25.25
C ASP A 321 7.11 17.66 -24.93
N ARG A 322 8.25 17.11 -25.38
CA ARG A 322 8.69 15.73 -25.14
C ARG A 322 8.71 15.35 -23.66
N LYS A 323 9.15 16.26 -22.80
CA LYS A 323 9.32 15.98 -21.36
C LYS A 323 7.97 15.70 -20.71
N THR A 324 6.98 16.54 -21.02
CA THR A 324 5.61 16.38 -20.51
C THR A 324 4.95 15.11 -21.05
N TRP A 325 5.15 14.78 -22.32
CA TRP A 325 4.69 13.50 -22.87
C TRP A 325 5.30 12.30 -22.12
N ARG A 326 6.64 12.29 -21.93
CA ARG A 326 7.32 11.22 -21.18
C ARG A 326 6.79 11.09 -19.76
N PHE A 327 6.60 12.23 -19.07
CA PHE A 327 6.03 12.26 -17.72
C PHE A 327 4.66 11.55 -17.69
N ASN A 328 3.75 11.90 -18.60
CA ASN A 328 2.40 11.33 -18.62
C ASN A 328 2.39 9.83 -18.96
N VAL A 329 3.26 9.40 -19.88
CA VAL A 329 3.41 7.97 -20.20
C VAL A 329 3.94 7.22 -18.97
N LEU A 330 4.99 7.72 -18.33
CA LEU A 330 5.54 7.11 -17.11
C LEU A 330 4.51 7.07 -15.98
N HIS A 331 3.78 8.16 -15.76
CA HIS A 331 2.73 8.25 -14.73
C HIS A 331 1.61 7.23 -14.96
N GLY A 332 1.29 6.92 -16.23
CA GLY A 332 0.34 5.87 -16.59
C GLY A 332 0.87 4.44 -16.42
N LEU A 333 2.19 4.26 -16.35
CA LEU A 333 2.86 2.95 -16.21
C LEU A 333 3.21 2.62 -14.76
N VAL A 334 3.56 3.62 -13.95
CA VAL A 334 3.87 3.44 -12.52
C VAL A 334 2.59 3.35 -11.67
N TRP A 335 2.76 3.06 -10.39
CA TRP A 335 1.69 2.99 -9.40
C TRP A 335 2.17 3.53 -8.05
N ALA A 336 1.23 3.86 -7.16
CA ALA A 336 1.54 4.28 -5.80
C ALA A 336 2.17 3.13 -5.01
N ARG A 337 3.07 3.46 -4.06
CA ARG A 337 3.85 2.49 -3.28
C ARG A 337 4.02 2.98 -1.85
N GLY A 338 4.53 2.11 -0.98
CA GLY A 338 4.94 2.47 0.37
C GLY A 338 3.79 3.01 1.23
N HIS A 339 4.08 4.08 1.97
CA HIS A 339 3.19 4.75 2.91
C HIS A 339 1.90 5.21 2.24
N ALA A 340 1.96 5.66 0.98
CA ALA A 340 0.76 6.08 0.25
C ALA A 340 -0.29 4.96 0.18
N LEU A 341 0.12 3.71 0.01
CA LEU A 341 -0.79 2.56 0.01
C LEU A 341 -1.25 2.19 1.42
N ARG A 342 -0.32 2.20 2.39
CA ARG A 342 -0.60 1.84 3.80
C ARG A 342 -1.59 2.81 4.44
N HIS A 343 -1.38 4.10 4.23
CA HIS A 343 -2.27 5.15 4.70
C HIS A 343 -3.64 5.08 4.01
N HIS A 344 -3.67 4.87 2.69
CA HIS A 344 -4.92 4.76 1.94
C HIS A 344 -5.77 3.55 2.38
N ALA A 345 -5.14 2.45 2.77
CA ALA A 345 -5.84 1.25 3.25
C ALA A 345 -6.47 1.40 4.64
N LEU A 346 -6.03 2.39 5.44
CA LEU A 346 -6.54 2.65 6.78
C LEU A 346 -6.97 4.12 6.91
N PRO A 347 -8.05 4.51 6.22
CA PRO A 347 -8.56 5.87 6.32
C PRO A 347 -9.19 6.10 7.70
N LEU A 348 -8.94 7.28 8.29
CA LEU A 348 -9.60 7.70 9.52
C LEU A 348 -10.10 9.14 9.40
N PRO A 349 -11.41 9.36 9.26
CA PRO A 349 -11.97 10.71 9.24
C PRO A 349 -12.09 11.27 10.67
N LEU A 350 -11.21 12.19 11.05
CA LEU A 350 -11.27 12.91 12.32
C LEU A 350 -12.13 14.18 12.18
N ARG A 351 -13.40 14.11 12.57
CA ARG A 351 -14.39 15.18 12.34
C ARG A 351 -14.11 16.47 13.10
N TYR A 352 -13.43 16.37 14.23
CA TYR A 352 -13.23 17.50 15.15
C TYR A 352 -11.79 18.03 15.16
N GLN A 353 -10.93 17.52 14.28
CA GLN A 353 -9.55 17.96 14.17
C GLN A 353 -9.35 18.77 12.88
N SER A 354 -8.50 19.79 12.96
CA SER A 354 -8.14 20.62 11.80
C SER A 354 -7.15 19.94 10.85
N THR A 355 -6.43 18.94 11.34
CA THR A 355 -5.44 18.17 10.59
C THR A 355 -6.00 16.78 10.28
N PRO A 356 -5.87 16.30 9.02
CA PRO A 356 -6.23 14.93 8.69
C PRO A 356 -5.47 13.92 9.56
N ALA A 357 -6.09 12.78 9.84
CA ALA A 357 -5.42 11.67 10.49
C ALA A 357 -4.26 11.17 9.62
N VAL A 358 -3.17 10.79 10.27
CA VAL A 358 -2.07 10.04 9.64
C VAL A 358 -2.09 8.64 10.21
N THR A 359 -2.01 7.64 9.35
CA THR A 359 -2.03 6.22 9.72
C THR A 359 -0.82 5.49 9.13
N GLU A 360 -0.18 4.64 9.93
CA GLU A 360 0.98 3.86 9.52
C GLU A 360 0.99 2.50 10.25
N ARG A 361 0.48 1.48 9.56
CA ARG A 361 0.38 0.11 10.11
C ARG A 361 1.73 -0.48 10.54
N LEU A 362 2.84 -0.06 9.95
CA LEU A 362 4.16 -0.58 10.33
C LEU A 362 4.54 -0.21 11.77
N LEU A 363 4.02 0.89 12.32
CA LEU A 363 4.23 1.25 13.74
C LEU A 363 3.54 0.27 14.69
N LEU A 364 2.45 -0.37 14.25
CA LEU A 364 1.71 -1.37 15.00
C LEU A 364 2.10 -2.81 14.64
N GLN A 365 3.05 -3.02 13.72
CA GLN A 365 3.43 -4.36 13.28
C GLN A 365 3.94 -5.23 14.44
N GLY A 366 4.62 -4.62 15.42
CA GLY A 366 5.09 -5.33 16.61
C GLY A 366 3.99 -5.79 17.57
N TRP A 367 2.76 -5.26 17.43
CA TRP A 367 1.59 -5.67 18.22
C TRP A 367 0.84 -6.84 17.60
N LEU A 368 1.06 -7.12 16.32
CA LEU A 368 0.44 -8.26 15.65
C LEU A 368 0.96 -9.55 16.26
N SER A 369 0.06 -10.52 16.47
CA SER A 369 0.45 -11.87 16.80
C SER A 369 1.57 -12.32 15.85
N PRO A 370 2.72 -12.79 16.37
CA PRO A 370 3.80 -13.22 15.50
C PRO A 370 3.26 -14.28 14.54
N PRO A 371 3.66 -14.24 13.26
CA PRO A 371 3.21 -15.24 12.30
C PRO A 371 3.59 -16.61 12.87
N GLU A 372 2.59 -17.45 13.11
CA GLU A 372 2.85 -18.79 13.61
C GLU A 372 3.79 -19.49 12.66
N MET A 373 4.96 -19.94 13.13
CA MET A 373 5.90 -20.68 12.29
C MET A 373 5.18 -21.92 11.78
N PRO A 374 4.82 -21.99 10.48
CA PRO A 374 3.89 -23.00 10.04
C PRO A 374 4.57 -24.37 10.07
N ILE A 375 3.83 -25.38 10.50
CA ILE A 375 4.27 -26.77 10.48
C ILE A 375 4.33 -27.19 9.01
N SER A 376 5.48 -27.65 8.53
CA SER A 376 5.59 -28.16 7.16
C SER A 376 4.79 -29.45 7.01
N ALA A 377 3.86 -29.49 6.08
CA ALA A 377 3.10 -30.69 5.71
C ALA A 377 3.99 -31.80 5.10
N GLU A 378 5.25 -31.51 4.79
CA GLU A 378 6.23 -32.50 4.32
C GLU A 378 6.98 -33.19 5.46
N SER A 379 6.89 -32.66 6.69
CA SER A 379 7.50 -33.29 7.86
C SER A 379 6.82 -34.61 8.17
N SER A 380 7.57 -35.68 8.47
CA SER A 380 6.98 -37.00 8.75
C SER A 380 6.07 -37.01 9.99
N ASP A 381 6.30 -36.09 10.92
CA ASP A 381 5.64 -35.93 12.21
C ASP A 381 4.68 -34.72 12.25
N TRP A 382 4.32 -34.16 11.08
CA TRP A 382 3.52 -32.92 11.01
C TRP A 382 2.19 -33.00 11.77
N LEU A 383 1.54 -34.17 11.78
CA LEU A 383 0.28 -34.40 12.52
C LEU A 383 0.48 -34.39 14.04
N GLU A 384 1.60 -34.92 14.53
CA GLU A 384 1.93 -34.92 15.95
C GLU A 384 2.27 -33.51 16.41
N GLN A 385 3.10 -32.78 15.64
CA GLN A 385 3.39 -31.37 15.90
C GLN A 385 2.12 -30.51 15.88
N LEU A 386 1.20 -30.79 14.95
CA LEU A 386 -0.08 -30.09 14.86
C LEU A 386 -0.94 -30.36 16.10
N HIS A 387 -1.07 -31.63 16.50
CA HIS A 387 -1.81 -32.01 17.70
C HIS A 387 -1.23 -31.33 18.94
N ASP A 388 0.09 -31.43 19.15
CA ASP A 388 0.79 -30.81 20.28
C ASP A 388 0.56 -29.30 20.35
N ARG A 389 0.60 -28.63 19.19
CA ARG A 389 0.40 -27.18 19.13
C ARG A 389 -1.05 -26.78 19.37
N LEU A 390 -2.00 -27.52 18.82
CA LEU A 390 -3.44 -27.29 19.08
C LEU A 390 -3.79 -27.53 20.55
N VAL A 391 -3.19 -28.53 21.22
CA VAL A 391 -3.39 -28.76 22.67
C VAL A 391 -2.81 -27.61 23.50
N ARG A 392 -1.62 -27.12 23.17
CA ARG A 392 -0.93 -26.08 23.96
C ARG A 392 -1.46 -24.67 23.72
N MET A 393 -1.81 -24.36 22.47
CA MET A 393 -2.09 -22.99 22.02
C MET A 393 -3.52 -22.80 21.51
N GLY A 394 -4.29 -23.87 21.30
CA GLY A 394 -5.62 -23.81 20.70
C GLY A 394 -5.63 -23.49 19.20
N ARG A 395 -4.47 -23.15 18.62
CA ARG A 395 -4.29 -22.76 17.22
C ARG A 395 -2.96 -23.24 16.65
N ALA A 396 -2.93 -23.48 15.35
CA ALA A 396 -1.73 -23.89 14.62
C ALA A 396 -1.85 -23.63 13.12
N SER A 397 -0.75 -23.23 12.49
CA SER A 397 -0.63 -23.13 11.04
C SER A 397 0.10 -24.34 10.44
N VAL A 398 -0.39 -24.85 9.31
CA VAL A 398 0.24 -25.91 8.50
C VAL A 398 0.56 -25.35 7.11
N HIS A 399 1.82 -25.38 6.69
CA HIS A 399 2.26 -24.97 5.37
C HIS A 399 2.37 -26.16 4.42
N VAL A 400 1.69 -26.06 3.29
CA VAL A 400 1.63 -27.03 2.21
C VAL A 400 2.33 -26.43 0.99
N PRO A 401 3.61 -26.79 0.73
CA PRO A 401 4.37 -26.22 -0.38
C PRO A 401 3.82 -26.64 -1.75
N ASP A 402 3.25 -27.85 -1.84
CA ASP A 402 2.65 -28.38 -3.07
C ASP A 402 1.13 -28.52 -2.92
N ASN A 403 0.39 -27.71 -3.69
CA ASN A 403 -1.08 -27.71 -3.71
C ASN A 403 -1.68 -29.08 -4.06
N SER A 404 -0.97 -29.94 -4.77
CA SER A 404 -1.44 -31.31 -5.05
C SER A 404 -1.60 -32.16 -3.79
N LYS A 405 -0.86 -31.82 -2.72
CA LYS A 405 -0.88 -32.51 -1.42
C LYS A 405 -1.92 -31.95 -0.46
N LEU A 406 -2.65 -30.89 -0.84
CA LEU A 406 -3.63 -30.22 0.04
C LEU A 406 -4.71 -31.20 0.55
N SER A 407 -5.20 -32.09 -0.31
CA SER A 407 -6.20 -33.10 0.07
C SER A 407 -5.69 -34.06 1.16
N ASN A 408 -4.38 -34.37 1.13
CA ASN A 408 -3.75 -35.27 2.10
C ASN A 408 -3.60 -34.61 3.47
N VAL A 409 -3.57 -33.29 3.53
CA VAL A 409 -3.54 -32.50 4.78
C VAL A 409 -4.95 -32.26 5.31
N MET A 410 -5.90 -31.94 4.43
CA MET A 410 -7.30 -31.68 4.79
C MET A 410 -8.02 -32.92 5.32
N GLY A 411 -7.75 -34.11 4.77
CA GLY A 411 -8.39 -35.35 5.22
C GLY A 411 -8.21 -35.62 6.72
N PRO A 412 -6.97 -35.66 7.24
CA PRO A 412 -6.71 -35.80 8.66
C PRO A 412 -7.32 -34.70 9.55
N LEU A 413 -7.33 -33.44 9.10
CA LEU A 413 -7.93 -32.33 9.86
C LEU A 413 -9.42 -32.55 10.14
N VAL A 414 -10.16 -33.09 9.16
CA VAL A 414 -11.60 -33.34 9.29
C VAL A 414 -11.91 -34.66 10.01
N THR A 415 -10.97 -35.61 10.00
CA THR A 415 -11.22 -36.99 10.47
C THR A 415 -10.57 -37.34 11.81
N LYS A 416 -9.56 -36.58 12.26
CA LYS A 416 -8.84 -36.85 13.52
C LYS A 416 -9.18 -35.78 14.55
N PRO A 417 -9.84 -36.14 15.67
CA PRO A 417 -10.05 -35.20 16.76
C PRO A 417 -8.74 -34.91 17.49
N VAL A 418 -8.64 -33.70 18.04
CA VAL A 418 -7.65 -33.35 19.06
C VAL A 418 -8.23 -33.69 20.42
N GLN A 419 -7.47 -34.46 21.19
CA GLN A 419 -7.87 -34.89 22.52
C GLN A 419 -7.42 -33.83 23.53
N LEU A 420 -8.39 -33.10 24.08
CA LEU A 420 -8.20 -32.12 25.15
C LEU A 420 -8.71 -32.76 26.45
N GLU A 421 -7.79 -33.24 27.29
CA GLU A 421 -8.09 -33.93 28.57
C GLU A 421 -9.16 -35.04 28.43
N TYR A 422 -10.44 -34.68 28.61
CA TYR A 422 -11.61 -35.58 28.56
C TYR A 422 -12.50 -35.40 27.32
N MET A 423 -12.19 -34.47 26.42
CA MET A 423 -12.98 -34.16 25.23
C MET A 423 -12.21 -34.42 23.94
N ASN A 424 -12.94 -34.85 22.91
CA ASN A 424 -12.45 -34.93 21.54
C ASN A 424 -13.04 -33.78 20.75
N VAL A 425 -12.21 -32.79 20.42
CA VAL A 425 -12.62 -31.60 19.67
C VAL A 425 -12.03 -31.69 18.27
N TYR A 426 -12.85 -31.44 17.25
CA TYR A 426 -12.38 -31.43 15.88
C TYR A 426 -11.80 -30.05 15.54
N PRO A 427 -10.60 -29.99 14.96
CA PRO A 427 -10.05 -28.74 14.49
C PRO A 427 -10.90 -28.13 13.37
N LYS A 428 -11.10 -26.82 13.42
CA LYS A 428 -11.72 -26.03 12.36
C LYS A 428 -10.65 -25.32 11.54
N LEU A 429 -10.91 -25.20 10.24
CA LEU A 429 -10.09 -24.40 9.35
C LEU A 429 -10.55 -22.94 9.48
N GLY A 430 -9.71 -22.09 10.08
CA GLY A 430 -10.01 -20.67 10.30
C GLY A 430 -9.69 -19.80 9.09
N SER A 431 -8.51 -19.99 8.47
CA SER A 431 -8.11 -19.22 7.28
C SER A 431 -7.18 -20.01 6.35
N VAL A 432 -7.11 -19.57 5.09
CA VAL A 432 -6.23 -20.12 4.06
C VAL A 432 -5.46 -18.98 3.42
N ASN A 433 -4.15 -18.94 3.64
CA ASN A 433 -3.27 -17.91 3.13
C ASN A 433 -2.26 -18.51 2.15
N ARG A 434 -1.88 -17.79 1.09
CA ARG A 434 -0.77 -18.20 0.23
C ARG A 434 0.51 -17.55 0.73
N VAL A 435 1.49 -18.37 1.12
CA VAL A 435 2.75 -17.90 1.73
C VAL A 435 3.91 -18.70 1.13
N GLY A 436 5.00 -18.03 0.75
CA GLY A 436 6.28 -18.70 0.45
C GLY A 436 6.24 -19.75 -0.67
N GLY A 437 5.39 -19.58 -1.68
CA GLY A 437 5.29 -20.54 -2.79
C GLY A 437 4.38 -21.75 -2.53
N GLY A 438 3.59 -21.73 -1.45
CA GLY A 438 2.59 -22.75 -1.13
C GLY A 438 1.37 -22.16 -0.41
N VAL A 439 0.56 -23.03 0.19
CA VAL A 439 -0.64 -22.67 0.94
C VAL A 439 -0.42 -22.93 2.43
N SER A 440 -0.63 -21.91 3.25
CA SER A 440 -0.69 -21.99 4.71
C SER A 440 -2.16 -22.10 5.14
N LEU A 441 -2.48 -23.19 5.86
CA LEU A 441 -3.77 -23.45 6.47
C LEU A 441 -3.69 -23.05 7.94
N GLN A 442 -4.54 -22.15 8.41
CA GLN A 442 -4.68 -21.90 9.84
C GLN A 442 -5.81 -22.72 10.41
N VAL A 443 -5.49 -23.46 11.47
CA VAL A 443 -6.34 -24.43 12.12
C VAL A 443 -6.50 -24.02 13.57
N GLU A 444 -7.71 -24.11 14.08
CA GLU A 444 -8.03 -23.75 15.45
C GLU A 444 -8.98 -24.75 16.10
N LEU A 445 -8.94 -24.82 17.41
CA LEU A 445 -9.95 -25.50 18.20
C LEU A 445 -11.00 -24.47 18.58
N GLU A 446 -12.27 -24.79 18.33
CA GLU A 446 -13.37 -23.98 18.84
C GLU A 446 -13.28 -24.04 20.37
N ALA A 447 -13.05 -22.88 20.99
CA ALA A 447 -12.99 -22.77 22.44
C ALA A 447 -14.30 -23.32 22.99
N THR A 448 -14.23 -24.49 23.62
CA THR A 448 -15.32 -24.96 24.45
C THR A 448 -15.22 -24.11 25.71
N VAL A 449 -16.20 -23.20 25.87
CA VAL A 449 -16.38 -22.32 27.02
C VAL A 449 -16.17 -23.06 28.34
#